data_AF-A0A4Q2XI81-F1
#
_entry.id   AF-A0A4Q2XI81-F1
#
_cell.length_a   1.000
_cell.length_b   1.000
_cell.length_c   1.000
_cell.angle_alpha   90.00
_cell.angle_beta   90.00
_cell.angle_gamma   90.00
#
_symmetry.space_group_name_H-M   'P 1'
#
loop_
_entity.id
_entity.type
_entity.pdbx_description
1 polymer ?
#
loop_
_entity_poly.entity_id
_entity_poly.type
_entity_poly.pdbx_seq_one_letter_code
_entity_poly.pdbx_strand_id
1 'polypeptide(L)'
;MSEQKPYSISFRILVPLVPCLLLVAAALWFMPRDTGTRAVKVPEAEPEQGTPAVSRAPRPVGTFDEVQLRPLPVSLTKGTNEWTEGDCSDPQVIEKLAHNPDEFIRMAEENERIKRRQLVYRRETAASLVQQARATGEPVRILTLPGLDGREIQVEVTGSDLALSGLSGTFTGRVAGQEQSVVTLAFKNNREAFSVSSPAENLFLEAEPREPGEVIIKEIDPATYVTGKCGNDPNH
;
A
#
# COMPACT_ATOMS: atom_id res chain seq x y z
N MET A 1 -52.87 39.25 -30.82
CA MET A 1 -52.34 38.13 -31.64
C MET A 1 -50.87 37.96 -31.31
N SER A 2 -50.56 36.99 -30.45
CA SER A 2 -49.31 36.22 -30.43
C SER A 2 -49.50 35.16 -29.34
N GLU A 3 -49.83 33.94 -29.75
CA GLU A 3 -49.91 32.77 -28.87
C GLU A 3 -48.50 32.28 -28.56
N GLN A 4 -48.13 32.16 -27.29
CA GLN A 4 -46.97 31.37 -26.85
C GLN A 4 -47.46 30.23 -25.97
N LYS A 5 -47.26 29.01 -26.47
CA LYS A 5 -47.55 27.73 -25.80
C LYS A 5 -46.59 27.50 -24.62
N PRO A 6 -47.05 26.93 -23.50
CA PRO A 6 -46.18 26.49 -22.42
C PRO A 6 -45.53 25.13 -22.75
N TYR A 7 -44.22 25.04 -22.57
CA TYR A 7 -43.49 23.77 -22.58
C TYR A 7 -43.63 23.09 -21.22
N SER A 8 -44.37 21.98 -21.17
CA SER A 8 -44.38 21.05 -20.04
C SER A 8 -43.19 20.11 -20.15
N ILE A 9 -42.27 20.14 -19.19
CA ILE A 9 -41.22 19.11 -19.07
C ILE A 9 -41.74 18.02 -18.15
N SER A 10 -41.86 16.84 -18.73
CA SER A 10 -42.44 15.62 -18.16
C SER A 10 -41.64 15.10 -16.96
N PHE A 11 -42.31 15.05 -15.82
CA PHE A 11 -41.87 14.42 -14.58
C PHE A 11 -42.13 12.91 -14.64
N ARG A 12 -41.25 12.11 -15.26
CA ARG A 12 -41.38 10.63 -15.28
C ARG A 12 -40.05 9.91 -15.45
N ILE A 13 -39.18 9.89 -14.43
CA ILE A 13 -38.28 8.75 -14.17
C ILE A 13 -38.08 8.66 -12.65
N LEU A 14 -39.08 8.12 -11.95
CA LEU A 14 -38.96 7.65 -10.58
C LEU A 14 -39.19 6.13 -10.63
N VAL A 15 -38.24 5.36 -10.12
CA VAL A 15 -38.34 3.92 -9.75
C VAL A 15 -38.31 2.95 -10.95
N PRO A 16 -37.26 2.12 -11.10
CA PRO A 16 -37.10 0.94 -10.24
C PRO A 16 -35.64 0.56 -9.95
N LEU A 17 -35.14 0.87 -8.75
CA LEU A 17 -33.82 0.37 -8.29
C LEU A 17 -33.88 -0.27 -6.90
N VAL A 18 -35.09 -0.64 -6.45
CA VAL A 18 -35.32 -1.35 -5.19
C VAL A 18 -35.35 -2.88 -5.32
N PRO A 19 -35.77 -3.52 -6.43
CA PRO A 19 -35.85 -4.99 -6.45
C PRO A 19 -34.48 -5.70 -6.67
N CYS A 20 -33.45 -5.02 -7.18
CA CYS A 20 -32.13 -5.64 -7.37
C CYS A 20 -31.31 -5.79 -6.08
N LEU A 21 -31.53 -4.93 -5.07
CA LEU A 21 -30.79 -4.98 -3.81
C LEU A 21 -31.28 -6.10 -2.87
N LEU A 22 -32.55 -6.52 -3.00
CA LEU A 22 -33.12 -7.61 -2.18
C LEU A 22 -32.70 -9.01 -2.66
N LEU A 23 -32.35 -9.19 -3.94
CA LEU A 23 -31.91 -10.49 -4.47
C LEU A 23 -30.45 -10.83 -4.10
N VAL A 24 -29.58 -9.83 -3.91
CA VAL A 24 -28.19 -10.06 -3.45
C VAL A 24 -28.14 -10.42 -1.97
N ALA A 25 -29.03 -9.84 -1.15
CA ALA A 25 -29.10 -10.16 0.29
C ALA A 25 -29.62 -11.59 0.56
N ALA A 26 -30.52 -12.11 -0.28
CA ALA A 26 -31.03 -13.48 -0.14
C ALA A 26 -30.00 -14.56 -0.55
N ALA A 27 -29.10 -14.26 -1.49
CA ALA A 27 -28.05 -15.18 -1.92
C ALA A 27 -26.97 -15.42 -0.85
N LEU A 28 -26.74 -14.45 0.06
CA LEU A 28 -25.77 -14.58 1.16
C LEU A 28 -26.28 -15.41 2.35
N TRP A 29 -27.58 -15.73 2.40
CA TRP A 29 -28.15 -16.59 3.46
C TRP A 29 -28.22 -18.07 3.11
N PHE A 30 -28.05 -18.45 1.84
CA PHE A 30 -28.14 -19.85 1.38
C PHE A 30 -26.79 -20.54 1.17
N MET A 31 -25.68 -19.94 1.62
CA MET A 31 -24.40 -20.65 1.62
C MET A 31 -24.31 -21.62 2.81
N PRO A 32 -24.06 -22.92 2.56
CA PRO A 32 -23.91 -23.91 3.61
C PRO A 32 -22.69 -23.59 4.48
N ARG A 33 -22.90 -23.50 5.79
CA ARG A 33 -21.82 -23.51 6.78
C ARG A 33 -21.29 -24.93 6.86
N ASP A 34 -20.15 -25.18 6.21
CA ASP A 34 -19.38 -26.41 6.43
C ASP A 34 -18.72 -26.35 7.82
N THR A 35 -19.47 -26.80 8.83
CA THR A 35 -18.91 -27.31 10.08
C THR A 35 -18.42 -28.74 9.83
N GLY A 36 -17.21 -28.85 9.28
CA GLY A 36 -16.52 -30.11 9.06
C GLY A 36 -15.38 -30.31 10.05
N THR A 37 -15.69 -30.78 11.27
CA THR A 37 -14.68 -31.34 12.18
C THR A 37 -14.17 -32.64 11.58
N ARG A 38 -13.07 -32.61 10.83
CA ARG A 38 -12.41 -33.83 10.34
C ARG A 38 -11.18 -34.10 11.20
N ALA A 39 -11.35 -35.02 12.15
CA ALA A 39 -10.24 -35.63 12.88
C ALA A 39 -9.32 -36.34 11.89
N VAL A 40 -8.11 -35.80 11.68
CA VAL A 40 -7.05 -36.46 10.93
C VAL A 40 -6.34 -37.42 11.87
N LYS A 41 -6.47 -38.71 11.57
CA LYS A 41 -5.76 -39.81 12.21
C LYS A 41 -4.29 -39.73 11.77
N VAL A 42 -3.40 -39.41 12.71
CA VAL A 42 -1.94 -39.38 12.51
C VAL A 42 -1.44 -40.82 12.30
N PRO A 43 -0.79 -41.15 11.17
CA PRO A 43 0.07 -42.32 11.10
C PRO A 43 1.45 -41.95 11.62
N GLU A 44 1.87 -42.66 12.66
CA GLU A 44 3.23 -42.72 13.15
C GLU A 44 4.12 -43.39 12.10
N ALA A 45 5.16 -42.69 11.66
CA ALA A 45 6.24 -43.25 10.84
C ALA A 45 7.58 -42.72 11.36
N GLU A 46 8.44 -43.68 11.70
CA GLU A 46 9.84 -43.55 12.12
C GLU A 46 10.75 -42.91 11.05
N PRO A 47 11.96 -42.47 11.43
CA PRO A 47 12.71 -41.40 10.78
C PRO A 47 13.66 -41.94 9.71
N GLU A 48 13.83 -41.25 8.57
CA GLU A 48 15.11 -41.26 7.83
C GLU A 48 15.29 -40.00 6.94
N GLN A 49 16.43 -39.35 7.20
CA GLN A 49 17.41 -38.84 6.23
C GLN A 49 17.06 -37.66 5.29
N GLY A 50 17.75 -36.54 5.57
CA GLY A 50 18.53 -35.83 4.55
C GLY A 50 17.79 -34.82 3.66
N THR A 51 17.29 -33.72 4.24
CA THR A 51 16.90 -32.52 3.46
C THR A 51 17.92 -31.42 3.71
N PRO A 52 18.43 -30.71 2.68
CA PRO A 52 19.36 -29.61 2.89
C PRO A 52 18.68 -28.55 3.77
N ALA A 53 19.41 -28.09 4.78
CA ALA A 53 18.93 -27.10 5.73
C ALA A 53 18.54 -25.83 4.98
N VAL A 54 17.23 -25.63 4.77
CA VAL A 54 16.68 -24.30 4.56
C VAL A 54 17.07 -23.52 5.82
N SER A 55 17.97 -22.55 5.67
CA SER A 55 18.39 -21.65 6.73
C SER A 55 17.16 -20.92 7.23
N ARG A 56 16.51 -21.48 8.25
CA ARG A 56 15.42 -20.79 8.95
C ARG A 56 16.00 -19.52 9.53
N ALA A 57 15.46 -18.38 9.08
CA ALA A 57 15.75 -17.11 9.71
C ALA A 57 15.59 -17.24 11.23
N PRO A 58 16.51 -16.68 12.03
CA PRO A 58 16.44 -16.78 13.48
C PRO A 58 15.09 -16.23 13.97
N ARG A 59 14.44 -16.97 14.89
CA ARG A 59 13.21 -16.48 15.54
C ARG A 59 13.56 -15.24 16.37
N PRO A 60 12.81 -14.13 16.25
CA PRO A 60 13.05 -12.95 17.06
C PRO A 60 12.78 -13.26 18.54
N VAL A 61 13.58 -12.64 19.43
CA VAL A 61 13.51 -12.78 20.90
C VAL A 61 12.83 -11.55 21.54
N GLY A 62 12.41 -10.57 20.74
CA GLY A 62 11.77 -9.34 21.21
C GLY A 62 10.34 -9.48 21.73
N THR A 63 9.99 -8.60 22.68
CA THR A 63 8.62 -8.31 23.13
C THR A 63 7.94 -7.35 22.15
N PHE A 64 6.87 -7.79 21.50
CA PHE A 64 6.12 -7.03 20.48
C PHE A 64 4.90 -6.27 21.05
N ASP A 65 4.95 -5.90 22.34
CA ASP A 65 3.75 -5.53 23.09
C ASP A 65 3.24 -4.10 22.81
N GLU A 66 4.05 -3.22 22.19
CA GLU A 66 3.63 -1.86 21.83
C GLU A 66 4.30 -1.37 20.53
N VAL A 67 3.51 -0.73 19.64
CA VAL A 67 4.02 -0.13 18.40
C VAL A 67 4.79 1.14 18.71
N GLN A 68 6.12 1.10 18.55
CA GLN A 68 6.95 2.29 18.71
C GLN A 68 6.83 3.21 17.49
N LEU A 69 6.28 4.41 17.70
CA LEU A 69 6.32 5.49 16.73
C LEU A 69 7.74 6.05 16.62
N ARG A 70 8.15 6.36 15.39
CA ARG A 70 9.45 6.94 15.05
C ARG A 70 10.65 6.23 15.71
N PRO A 71 10.83 4.92 15.48
CA PRO A 71 11.78 4.08 16.21
C PRO A 71 13.25 4.33 15.83
N LEU A 72 13.52 5.04 14.74
CA LEU A 72 14.87 5.28 14.23
C LEU A 72 15.20 6.78 14.28
N PRO A 73 16.45 7.15 14.60
CA PRO A 73 16.87 8.54 14.59
C PRO A 73 16.84 9.11 13.17
N VAL A 74 16.57 10.40 13.05
CA VAL A 74 16.60 11.13 11.77
C VAL A 74 18.05 11.46 11.41
N SER A 75 18.49 11.03 10.22
CA SER A 75 19.81 11.33 9.68
C SER A 75 19.80 12.55 8.75
N LEU A 76 18.67 12.80 8.07
CA LEU A 76 18.53 13.91 7.13
C LEU A 76 17.11 14.45 7.16
N THR A 77 16.97 15.78 7.17
CA THR A 77 15.69 16.48 6.99
C THR A 77 15.75 17.34 5.76
N LYS A 78 14.77 17.22 4.87
CA LYS A 78 14.66 18.04 3.66
C LYS A 78 13.19 18.17 3.25
N GLY A 79 12.78 19.38 2.92
CA GLY A 79 11.38 19.68 2.58
C GLY A 79 10.43 19.25 3.70
N THR A 80 9.45 18.41 3.36
CA THR A 80 8.46 17.84 4.28
C THR A 80 8.79 16.42 4.73
N ASN A 81 10.03 15.97 4.51
CA ASN A 81 10.46 14.59 4.72
C ASN A 81 11.67 14.52 5.65
N GLU A 82 11.73 13.44 6.44
CA GLU A 82 12.84 13.13 7.34
C GLU A 82 13.28 11.68 7.13
N TRP A 83 14.49 11.50 6.62
CA TRP A 83 15.08 10.19 6.38
C TRP A 83 15.78 9.71 7.63
N THR A 84 15.58 8.43 7.95
CA THR A 84 16.17 7.82 9.13
C THR A 84 17.58 7.29 8.86
N GLU A 85 18.35 7.14 9.93
CA GLU A 85 19.60 6.40 9.94
C GLU A 85 19.34 4.88 9.98
N GLY A 86 20.27 4.11 9.43
CA GLY A 86 20.24 2.65 9.47
C GLY A 86 19.74 2.02 8.17
N ASP A 87 20.28 0.85 7.86
CA ASP A 87 19.80 0.01 6.76
C ASP A 87 18.57 -0.76 7.24
N CYS A 88 17.40 -0.45 6.68
CA CYS A 88 16.16 -1.14 7.06
C CYS A 88 16.08 -2.57 6.52
N SER A 89 17.16 -3.08 5.92
CA SER A 89 17.39 -4.49 5.63
C SER A 89 18.17 -5.22 6.72
N ASP A 90 18.82 -4.54 7.68
CA ASP A 90 19.49 -5.19 8.81
C ASP A 90 18.45 -5.84 9.74
N PRO A 91 18.57 -7.13 10.10
CA PRO A 91 17.68 -7.79 11.05
C PRO A 91 17.48 -7.01 12.37
N GLN A 92 18.51 -6.38 12.93
CA GLN A 92 18.37 -5.61 14.17
C GLN A 92 17.55 -4.33 13.99
N VAL A 93 17.55 -3.78 12.77
CA VAL A 93 16.71 -2.62 12.42
C VAL A 93 15.29 -3.11 12.16
N ILE A 94 15.11 -4.20 11.40
CA ILE A 94 13.79 -4.80 11.12
C ILE A 94 13.06 -5.15 12.42
N GLU A 95 13.75 -5.67 13.43
CA GLU A 95 13.14 -5.98 14.74
C GLU A 95 12.52 -4.74 15.41
N LYS A 96 13.11 -3.56 15.21
CA LYS A 96 12.55 -2.28 15.71
C LYS A 96 11.39 -1.76 14.86
N LEU A 97 11.33 -2.17 13.59
CA LEU A 97 10.33 -1.69 12.63
C LEU A 97 9.06 -2.53 12.65
N ALA A 98 9.20 -3.85 12.75
CA ALA A 98 8.12 -4.82 12.68
C ALA A 98 7.20 -4.75 13.90
N HIS A 99 5.90 -4.89 13.67
CA HIS A 99 4.89 -4.90 14.73
C HIS A 99 4.71 -6.28 15.37
N ASN A 100 5.17 -7.34 14.72
CA ASN A 100 5.06 -8.72 15.18
C ASN A 100 6.12 -9.63 14.51
N PRO A 101 6.32 -10.87 15.01
CA PRO A 101 7.29 -11.81 14.43
C PRO A 101 7.06 -12.15 12.95
N ASP A 102 5.80 -12.24 12.51
CA ASP A 102 5.48 -12.61 11.13
C ASP A 102 5.84 -11.47 10.16
N GLU A 103 5.63 -10.22 10.57
CA GLU A 103 6.09 -9.05 9.82
C GLU A 103 7.61 -8.99 9.75
N PHE A 104 8.31 -9.30 10.86
CA PHE A 104 9.76 -9.42 10.87
C PHE A 104 10.24 -10.45 9.84
N ILE A 105 9.66 -11.65 9.85
CA ILE A 105 10.02 -12.73 8.91
C ILE A 105 9.78 -12.27 7.47
N ARG A 106 8.60 -11.72 7.16
CA ARG A 106 8.26 -11.19 5.83
C ARG A 106 9.26 -10.13 5.36
N MET A 107 9.60 -9.19 6.24
CA MET A 107 10.53 -8.10 5.92
C MET A 107 11.94 -8.60 5.69
N ALA A 108 12.39 -9.60 6.46
CA ALA A 108 13.71 -10.22 6.34
C ALA A 108 13.83 -11.08 5.07
N GLU A 109 12.82 -11.90 4.76
CA GLU A 109 12.77 -12.71 3.53
C GLU A 109 12.69 -11.83 2.27
N GLU A 110 12.03 -10.68 2.35
CA GLU A 110 11.98 -9.73 1.23
C GLU A 110 13.34 -9.12 0.89
N ASN A 111 14.31 -9.09 1.81
CA ASN A 111 15.62 -8.48 1.57
C ASN A 111 16.36 -9.08 0.37
N GLU A 112 16.15 -10.36 0.04
CA GLU A 112 16.76 -11.00 -1.14
C GLU A 112 16.22 -10.45 -2.47
N ARG A 113 15.06 -9.78 -2.46
CA ARG A 113 14.35 -9.28 -3.65
C ARG A 113 14.44 -7.77 -3.84
N ILE A 114 14.99 -7.05 -2.86
CA ILE A 114 15.11 -5.59 -2.90
C ILE A 114 16.58 -5.19 -2.85
N LYS A 115 16.90 -4.06 -3.46
CA LYS A 115 18.28 -3.54 -3.43
C LYS A 115 18.58 -2.86 -2.10
N ARG A 116 17.59 -2.14 -1.58
CA ARG A 116 17.70 -1.36 -0.35
C ARG A 116 16.34 -0.97 0.20
N ARG A 117 16.29 -0.70 1.51
CA ARG A 117 15.12 -0.17 2.22
C ARG A 117 15.50 0.96 3.17
N GLN A 118 14.63 1.95 3.31
CA GLN A 118 14.79 3.04 4.28
C GLN A 118 13.45 3.51 4.84
N LEU A 119 13.39 3.82 6.15
CA LEU A 119 12.24 4.44 6.78
C LEU A 119 12.31 5.97 6.62
N VAL A 120 11.18 6.58 6.25
CA VAL A 120 11.03 8.03 6.11
C VAL A 120 9.80 8.50 6.87
N TYR A 121 9.96 9.60 7.61
CA TYR A 121 8.85 10.31 8.26
C TYR A 121 8.36 11.45 7.37
N ARG A 122 7.05 11.47 7.13
CA ARG A 122 6.30 12.45 6.36
C ARG A 122 5.69 13.48 7.31
N ARG A 123 6.10 14.75 7.19
CA ARG A 123 5.46 15.88 7.91
C ARG A 123 4.19 16.35 7.22
N GLU A 124 4.16 16.22 5.90
CA GLU A 124 3.00 16.51 5.06
C GLU A 124 2.62 15.22 4.34
N THR A 125 1.38 14.77 4.51
CA THR A 125 0.82 13.55 3.90
C THR A 125 -0.13 13.90 2.76
N ALA A 126 -0.44 12.94 1.88
CA ALA A 126 -1.45 13.09 0.85
C ALA A 126 -2.82 13.51 1.39
N ALA A 127 -3.24 12.96 2.55
CA ALA A 127 -4.48 13.38 3.20
C ALA A 127 -4.42 14.85 3.62
N SER A 128 -3.30 15.32 4.18
CA SER A 128 -3.14 16.73 4.55
C SER A 128 -3.18 17.67 3.33
N LEU A 129 -2.55 17.28 2.22
CA LEU A 129 -2.60 18.00 0.95
C LEU A 129 -4.03 18.07 0.40
N VAL A 130 -4.78 16.98 0.48
CA VAL A 130 -6.20 16.94 0.08
C VAL A 130 -7.06 17.87 0.94
N GLN A 131 -6.87 17.88 2.27
CA GLN A 131 -7.63 18.78 3.14
C GLN A 131 -7.31 20.25 2.83
N GLN A 132 -6.03 20.57 2.59
CA GLN A 132 -5.61 21.91 2.20
C GLN A 132 -6.23 22.32 0.85
N ALA A 133 -6.15 21.46 -0.16
CA ALA A 133 -6.77 21.65 -1.48
C ALA A 133 -8.28 21.92 -1.39
N ARG A 134 -8.99 21.19 -0.51
CA ARG A 134 -10.42 21.43 -0.27
C ARG A 134 -10.70 22.76 0.42
N ALA A 135 -9.84 23.17 1.35
CA ALA A 135 -9.96 24.44 2.04
C ALA A 135 -9.72 25.64 1.10
N THR A 136 -8.84 25.49 0.11
CA THR A 136 -8.53 26.54 -0.88
C THR A 136 -9.39 26.48 -2.14
N GLY A 137 -10.07 25.35 -2.40
CA GLY A 137 -10.83 25.12 -3.63
C GLY A 137 -9.96 24.77 -4.84
N GLU A 138 -8.66 24.56 -4.66
CA GLU A 138 -7.72 24.24 -5.72
C GLU A 138 -7.33 22.75 -5.69
N PRO A 139 -7.41 22.01 -6.80
CA PRO A 139 -7.06 20.60 -6.81
C PRO A 139 -5.55 20.38 -6.63
N VAL A 140 -5.17 19.23 -6.05
CA VAL A 140 -3.76 18.81 -5.96
C VAL A 140 -3.26 18.46 -7.36
N ARG A 141 -2.35 19.27 -7.90
CA ARG A 141 -1.73 19.05 -9.23
C ARG A 141 -0.31 18.51 -9.15
N ILE A 142 0.40 18.83 -8.08
CA ILE A 142 1.77 18.39 -7.84
C ILE A 142 1.86 17.91 -6.40
N LEU A 143 2.55 16.81 -6.19
CA LEU A 143 2.91 16.31 -4.87
C LEU A 143 4.38 15.89 -4.84
N THR A 144 4.99 15.89 -3.67
CA THR A 144 6.37 15.42 -3.49
C THR A 144 6.35 14.11 -2.72
N LEU A 145 6.91 13.07 -3.31
CA LEU A 145 7.14 11.79 -2.64
C LEU A 145 8.60 11.67 -2.21
N PRO A 146 8.87 11.06 -1.04
CA PRO A 146 10.24 10.72 -0.69
C PRO A 146 10.74 9.55 -1.57
N GLY A 147 12.01 9.59 -1.94
CA GLY A 147 12.79 8.45 -2.40
C GLY A 147 13.77 8.00 -1.31
N LEU A 148 14.79 7.23 -1.68
CA LEU A 148 15.90 6.91 -0.77
C LEU A 148 16.88 8.08 -0.65
N ASP A 149 17.64 8.14 0.46
CA ASP A 149 18.80 9.02 0.65
C ASP A 149 18.56 10.52 0.47
N GLY A 150 17.41 11.04 0.91
CA GLY A 150 17.11 12.46 0.76
C GLY A 150 16.62 12.88 -0.63
N ARG A 151 16.40 11.91 -1.53
CA ARG A 151 15.83 12.18 -2.85
C ARG A 151 14.36 12.57 -2.69
N GLU A 152 13.97 13.68 -3.30
CA GLU A 152 12.57 14.11 -3.40
C GLU A 152 12.11 13.93 -4.85
N ILE A 153 10.95 13.29 -5.02
CA ILE A 153 10.37 12.95 -6.32
C ILE A 153 9.15 13.85 -6.49
N GLN A 154 9.26 14.82 -7.38
CA GLN A 154 8.10 15.63 -7.78
C GLN A 154 7.22 14.81 -8.72
N VAL A 155 5.94 14.74 -8.38
CA VAL A 155 4.94 13.98 -9.11
C VAL A 155 3.89 14.95 -9.64
N GLU A 156 3.70 14.94 -10.95
CA GLU A 156 2.58 15.58 -11.61
C GLU A 156 1.37 14.65 -11.54
N VAL A 157 0.31 15.10 -10.88
CA VAL A 157 -0.94 14.35 -10.70
C VAL A 157 -1.73 14.39 -12.00
N THR A 158 -2.06 13.21 -12.53
CA THR A 158 -2.87 13.05 -13.74
C THR A 158 -4.28 12.52 -13.43
N GLY A 159 -4.44 11.86 -12.28
CA GLY A 159 -5.75 11.38 -11.81
C GLY A 159 -5.83 11.33 -10.29
N SER A 160 -7.04 11.46 -9.77
CA SER A 160 -7.34 11.33 -8.35
C SER A 160 -8.70 10.70 -8.14
N ASP A 161 -8.78 9.73 -7.22
CA ASP A 161 -10.05 9.17 -6.74
C ASP A 161 -10.09 9.35 -5.22
N LEU A 162 -10.92 10.30 -4.76
CA LEU A 162 -10.93 10.76 -3.37
C LEU A 162 -12.26 10.43 -2.72
N ALA A 163 -12.21 9.86 -1.50
CA ALA A 163 -13.39 9.72 -0.68
C ALA A 163 -13.92 11.12 -0.28
N LEU A 164 -15.23 11.23 -0.03
CA LEU A 164 -15.88 12.49 0.38
C LEU A 164 -15.29 13.11 1.67
N SER A 165 -14.75 12.27 2.55
CA SER A 165 -14.04 12.72 3.75
C SER A 165 -12.70 13.38 3.44
N GLY A 166 -12.08 13.06 2.29
CA GLY A 166 -10.72 13.44 1.93
C GLY A 166 -9.64 12.82 2.82
N LEU A 167 -10.00 11.83 3.65
CA LEU A 167 -9.06 11.10 4.53
C LEU A 167 -8.52 9.82 3.88
N SER A 168 -9.08 9.44 2.74
CA SER A 168 -8.62 8.31 1.94
C SER A 168 -8.82 8.58 0.46
N GLY A 169 -8.01 7.94 -0.36
CA GLY A 169 -8.12 8.01 -1.80
C GLY A 169 -6.87 7.50 -2.49
N THR A 170 -6.83 7.71 -3.80
CA THR A 170 -5.68 7.42 -4.62
C THR A 170 -5.33 8.60 -5.51
N PHE A 171 -4.06 8.71 -5.84
CA PHE A 171 -3.52 9.57 -6.88
C PHE A 171 -2.78 8.72 -7.90
N THR A 172 -2.94 9.05 -9.16
CA THR A 172 -2.11 8.56 -10.26
C THR A 172 -1.40 9.74 -10.90
N GLY A 173 -0.19 9.50 -11.38
CA GLY A 173 0.64 10.56 -11.90
C GLY A 173 1.89 10.05 -12.59
N ARG A 174 2.82 10.98 -12.79
CA ARG A 174 4.13 10.76 -13.40
C ARG A 174 5.16 11.59 -12.66
N VAL A 175 6.40 11.14 -12.65
CA VAL A 175 7.54 11.95 -12.22
C VAL A 175 7.65 13.17 -13.15
N ALA A 176 7.86 14.35 -12.57
CA ALA A 176 7.89 15.61 -13.31
C ALA A 176 8.93 15.56 -14.45
N GLY A 177 8.50 15.93 -15.66
CA GLY A 177 9.34 15.86 -16.86
C GLY A 177 9.61 14.45 -17.42
N GLN A 178 9.07 13.39 -16.82
CA GLN A 178 9.27 11.99 -17.25
C GLN A 178 7.97 11.37 -17.74
N GLU A 179 7.68 11.57 -19.03
CA GLU A 179 6.44 11.13 -19.70
C GLU A 179 6.18 9.62 -19.64
N GLN A 180 7.24 8.80 -19.59
CA GLN A 180 7.13 7.34 -19.54
C GLN A 180 7.07 6.78 -18.11
N SER A 181 7.08 7.65 -17.10
CA SER A 181 7.00 7.23 -15.72
C SER A 181 5.56 7.06 -15.27
N VAL A 182 5.35 6.11 -14.35
CA VAL A 182 4.05 5.84 -13.73
C VAL A 182 4.24 5.94 -12.22
N VAL A 183 3.38 6.73 -11.59
CA VAL A 183 3.30 6.85 -10.14
C VAL A 183 1.89 6.51 -9.70
N THR A 184 1.77 5.66 -8.69
CA THR A 184 0.51 5.42 -7.98
C THR A 184 0.72 5.66 -6.50
N LEU A 185 -0.20 6.36 -5.86
CA LEU A 185 -0.17 6.67 -4.44
C LEU A 185 -1.56 6.39 -3.88
N ALA A 186 -1.64 5.53 -2.87
CA ALA A 186 -2.85 5.29 -2.11
C ALA A 186 -2.65 5.78 -0.67
N PHE A 187 -3.69 6.36 -0.09
CA PHE A 187 -3.64 6.81 1.30
C PHE A 187 -4.94 6.57 2.03
N LYS A 188 -4.82 6.35 3.34
CA LYS A 188 -5.96 6.23 4.27
C LYS A 188 -5.51 6.61 5.67
N ASN A 189 -6.19 7.56 6.30
CA ASN A 189 -5.92 8.00 7.68
C ASN A 189 -4.42 8.31 7.91
N ASN A 190 -3.83 9.12 7.03
CA ASN A 190 -2.40 9.50 7.04
C ASN A 190 -1.38 8.36 6.85
N ARG A 191 -1.82 7.13 6.58
CA ARG A 191 -0.94 6.05 6.09
C ARG A 191 -0.89 6.11 4.58
N GLU A 192 0.31 6.04 4.01
CA GLU A 192 0.56 6.21 2.58
C GLU A 192 1.34 5.03 2.03
N ALA A 193 0.93 4.55 0.87
CA ALA A 193 1.61 3.53 0.08
C ALA A 193 1.77 4.06 -1.34
N PHE A 194 2.92 3.87 -1.98
CA PHE A 194 3.09 4.30 -3.37
C PHE A 194 4.07 3.44 -4.14
N SER A 195 3.93 3.46 -5.45
CA SER A 195 4.89 2.89 -6.39
C SER A 195 5.34 3.97 -7.38
N VAL A 196 6.62 3.93 -7.74
CA VAL A 196 7.22 4.78 -8.77
C VAL A 196 7.96 3.87 -9.75
N SER A 197 7.57 3.91 -11.01
CA SER A 197 8.27 3.24 -12.11
C SER A 197 8.68 4.30 -13.12
N SER A 198 9.99 4.56 -13.23
CA SER A 198 10.57 5.48 -14.22
C SER A 198 11.78 4.81 -14.88
N PRO A 199 11.56 4.03 -15.96
CA PRO A 199 12.61 3.28 -16.63
C PRO A 199 13.74 4.16 -17.18
N ALA A 200 13.41 5.35 -17.68
CA ALA A 200 14.38 6.29 -18.26
C ALA A 200 15.43 6.76 -17.24
N GLU A 201 15.07 6.80 -15.95
CA GLU A 201 15.97 7.17 -14.86
C GLU A 201 16.46 5.96 -14.04
N ASN A 202 16.11 4.74 -14.45
CA ASN A 202 16.34 3.53 -13.67
C ASN A 202 15.83 3.65 -12.22
N LEU A 203 14.68 4.31 -12.03
CA LEU A 203 14.07 4.55 -10.73
C LEU A 203 12.85 3.65 -10.57
N PHE A 204 12.95 2.67 -9.67
CA PHE A 204 11.87 1.75 -9.34
C PHE A 204 11.73 1.66 -7.82
N LEU A 205 10.68 2.27 -7.29
CA LEU A 205 10.41 2.33 -5.86
C LEU A 205 9.06 1.73 -5.52
N GLU A 206 9.03 1.04 -4.38
CA GLU A 206 7.82 0.61 -3.70
C GLU A 206 7.86 1.12 -2.26
N ALA A 207 6.75 1.68 -1.80
CA ALA A 207 6.66 2.30 -0.51
C ALA A 207 5.47 1.72 0.26
N GLU A 208 5.76 1.14 1.43
CA GLU A 208 4.77 0.51 2.30
C GLU A 208 4.46 1.40 3.49
N PRO A 209 3.19 1.48 3.91
CA PRO A 209 2.82 2.24 5.10
C PRO A 209 3.28 1.48 6.34
N ARG A 210 4.04 2.14 7.22
CA ARG A 210 4.34 1.60 8.56
C ARG A 210 3.33 2.09 9.57
N GLU A 211 3.26 3.40 9.77
CA GLU A 211 2.41 4.11 10.72
C GLU A 211 1.93 5.44 10.10
N PRO A 212 0.96 6.18 10.70
CA PRO A 212 0.54 7.47 10.16
C PRO A 212 1.73 8.44 10.01
N GLY A 213 1.99 8.88 8.79
CA GLY A 213 3.16 9.70 8.47
C GLY A 213 4.49 8.95 8.46
N GLU A 214 4.48 7.62 8.49
CA GLU A 214 5.69 6.80 8.40
C GLU A 214 5.62 5.84 7.21
N VAL A 215 6.62 5.91 6.35
CA VAL A 215 6.67 5.12 5.12
C VAL A 215 8.01 4.41 4.98
N ILE A 216 7.96 3.13 4.67
CA ILE A 216 9.14 2.31 4.36
C ILE A 216 9.29 2.28 2.86
N ILE A 217 10.36 2.89 2.34
CA ILE A 217 10.66 2.96 0.91
C ILE A 217 11.65 1.86 0.57
N LYS A 218 11.41 1.19 -0.54
CA LYS A 218 12.23 0.11 -1.10
C LYS A 218 12.63 0.47 -2.51
N GLU A 219 13.91 0.31 -2.83
CA GLU A 219 14.34 0.24 -4.23
C GLU A 219 14.27 -1.20 -4.69
N ILE A 220 13.54 -1.43 -5.77
CA ILE A 220 13.28 -2.76 -6.32
C ILE A 220 14.04 -2.93 -7.64
N ASP A 221 14.35 -4.18 -7.97
CA ASP A 221 14.72 -4.55 -9.33
C ASP A 221 13.48 -5.10 -10.04
N PRO A 222 12.94 -4.42 -11.07
CA PRO A 222 11.74 -4.89 -11.76
C PRO A 222 11.92 -6.29 -12.39
N ALA A 223 13.15 -6.73 -12.67
CA ALA A 223 13.41 -8.05 -13.23
C ALA A 223 13.19 -9.19 -12.22
N THR A 224 13.43 -8.94 -10.93
CA THR A 224 13.39 -9.96 -9.87
C THR A 224 12.23 -9.77 -8.91
N TYR A 225 11.71 -8.54 -8.77
CA TYR A 225 10.68 -8.23 -7.79
C TYR A 225 9.29 -8.75 -8.18
N VAL A 226 9.04 -9.02 -9.47
CA VAL A 226 7.74 -9.53 -9.99
C VAL A 226 7.70 -11.06 -10.15
N THR A 227 8.74 -11.81 -9.78
CA THR A 227 8.68 -13.29 -9.80
C THR A 227 8.15 -13.89 -8.49
N GLY A 228 7.02 -13.38 -8.01
CA GLY A 228 6.14 -14.10 -7.11
C GLY A 228 5.12 -14.88 -7.93
N LYS A 229 5.06 -16.21 -7.77
CA LYS A 229 4.00 -17.03 -8.36
C LYS A 229 2.64 -16.44 -7.96
N CYS A 230 1.94 -15.75 -8.87
CA CYS A 230 0.50 -15.63 -8.78
C CYS A 230 -0.05 -17.05 -8.75
N GLY A 231 -0.66 -17.44 -7.62
CA GLY A 231 -1.24 -18.76 -7.42
C GLY A 231 -2.25 -19.09 -8.51
N ASN A 232 -1.79 -19.83 -9.50
CA ASN A 232 -2.57 -20.72 -10.34
C ASN A 232 -1.59 -21.82 -10.76
N ASP A 233 -1.30 -22.73 -9.84
CA ASP A 233 -0.91 -24.08 -10.23
C ASP A 233 -2.22 -24.78 -10.62
N PRO A 234 -2.49 -25.09 -11.91
CA PRO A 234 -3.69 -25.81 -12.31
C PRO A 234 -3.64 -27.30 -11.95
N ASN A 235 -2.67 -27.74 -11.13
CA ASN A 235 -2.39 -29.14 -10.79
C ASN A 235 -2.40 -29.41 -9.27
N HIS A 236 -3.30 -28.78 -8.52
CA HIS A 236 -3.66 -29.23 -7.18
C HIS A 236 -5.16 -29.19 -6.94
#